data_AF-A0A1Q7ZPN6-F1
#
_entry.id   AF-A0A1Q7ZPN6-F1
#
_cell.length_a   1.000
_cell.length_b   1.000
_cell.length_c   1.000
_cell.angle_alpha   90.00
_cell.angle_beta   90.00
_cell.angle_gamma   90.00
#
_symmetry.space_group_name_H-M   'P 1'
#
loop_
_entity.id
_entity.type
_entity.pdbx_description
1 polymer ?
#
loop_
_entity_poly.entity_id
_entity_poly.type
_entity_poly.pdbx_seq_one_letter_code
_entity_poly.pdbx_strand_id
1 'polypeptide(L)'
;MPARGILLDIEGTTTPIAFVYDVLFPFARSRAAEYIKDADLTELKREYDQDVLASTNPPPWSDGPVRYIHWLMDQDRKSTALKNIQGKIWLEGYESGELRGEVFPDVAPALERWRRSHIDVRIFSSGSVLAQRLLF
;
A
#
# COMPACT_ATOMS: atom_id res chain seq x y z
N MET A 1 -21.64 25.87 -13.35
CA MET A 1 -21.89 25.44 -11.94
C MET A 1 -20.54 25.11 -11.33
N PRO A 2 -20.27 25.43 -10.05
CA PRO A 2 -19.06 24.95 -9.39
C PRO A 2 -19.04 23.41 -9.37
N ALA A 3 -17.84 22.82 -9.40
CA ALA A 3 -17.68 21.38 -9.28
C ALA A 3 -18.31 20.90 -7.96
N ARG A 4 -19.07 19.80 -8.01
CA ARG A 4 -19.73 19.21 -6.82
C ARG A 4 -18.84 18.24 -6.05
N GLY A 5 -17.75 17.79 -6.68
CA GLY A 5 -16.78 16.91 -6.05
C GLY A 5 -15.43 16.95 -6.76
N ILE A 6 -14.41 16.51 -6.04
CA ILE A 6 -13.02 16.40 -6.48
C ILE A 6 -12.54 14.98 -6.18
N LEU A 7 -11.96 14.34 -7.18
CA LEU A 7 -11.30 13.05 -7.04
C LEU A 7 -9.80 13.28 -7.11
N LEU A 8 -9.06 12.88 -6.07
CA LEU A 8 -7.62 13.07 -5.97
C LEU A 8 -6.90 11.74 -6.09
N ASP A 9 -5.82 11.76 -6.86
CA ASP A 9 -4.81 10.72 -6.82
C ASP A 9 -3.83 10.95 -5.64
N ILE A 10 -3.03 9.94 -5.32
CA ILE A 10 -2.01 9.99 -4.28
C ILE A 10 -0.63 10.30 -4.87
N GLU A 11 -0.07 9.36 -5.62
CA GLU A 11 1.34 9.37 -6.04
C GLU A 11 1.60 10.50 -7.04
N GLY A 12 2.44 11.46 -6.65
CA GLY A 12 2.76 12.62 -7.48
C GLY A 12 1.66 13.68 -7.54
N THR A 13 0.54 13.49 -6.85
CA THR A 13 -0.57 14.46 -6.78
C THR A 13 -0.70 15.06 -5.38
N THR A 14 -0.93 14.24 -4.36
CA THR A 14 -1.00 14.70 -2.95
C THR A 14 0.24 14.31 -2.16
N THR A 15 0.91 13.24 -2.57
CA THR A 15 2.04 12.63 -1.87
C THR A 15 3.23 12.54 -2.83
N PRO A 16 4.46 12.89 -2.40
CA PRO A 16 5.65 12.71 -3.23
C PRO A 16 5.79 11.25 -3.69
N ILE A 17 6.08 11.03 -4.97
CA ILE A 17 6.35 9.68 -5.50
C ILE A 17 7.46 9.01 -4.67
N ALA A 18 8.51 9.76 -4.34
CA ALA A 18 9.61 9.29 -3.50
C ALA A 18 9.15 8.74 -2.15
N PHE A 19 8.14 9.33 -1.49
CA PHE A 19 7.64 8.78 -0.23
C PHE A 19 7.07 7.36 -0.41
N VAL A 20 6.37 7.11 -1.50
CA VAL A 20 5.80 5.77 -1.75
C VAL A 20 6.90 4.75 -2.08
N TYR A 21 7.82 5.09 -2.98
CA TYR A 21 8.83 4.15 -3.48
C TYR A 21 10.06 4.01 -2.58
N ASP A 22 10.44 5.07 -1.86
CA ASP A 22 11.65 5.10 -1.04
C ASP A 22 11.36 4.94 0.46
N VAL A 23 10.10 5.08 0.89
CA VAL A 23 9.69 4.90 2.30
C VAL A 23 8.69 3.76 2.46
N LEU A 24 7.50 3.85 1.87
CA LEU A 24 6.43 2.87 2.14
C LEU A 24 6.77 1.45 1.67
N PHE A 25 7.22 1.27 0.42
CA PHE A 25 7.57 -0.06 -0.09
C PHE A 25 8.81 -0.65 0.62
N PRO A 26 9.90 0.10 0.83
CA PRO A 26 11.05 -0.40 1.60
C PRO A 26 10.69 -0.76 3.05
N PHE A 27 9.84 0.03 3.71
CA PHE A 27 9.34 -0.29 5.05
C PHE A 27 8.62 -1.63 5.05
N ALA A 28 7.64 -1.82 4.16
CA ALA A 28 6.90 -3.08 4.05
C ALA A 28 7.83 -4.26 3.73
N ARG A 29 8.81 -4.06 2.84
CA ARG A 29 9.80 -5.09 2.49
C ARG A 29 10.61 -5.51 3.72
N SER A 30 11.12 -4.55 4.48
CA SER A 30 11.97 -4.84 5.65
C SER A 30 11.22 -5.57 6.78
N ARG A 31 9.93 -5.30 6.94
CA ARG A 31 9.08 -5.85 8.02
C ARG A 31 8.37 -7.15 7.65
N ALA A 32 8.33 -7.51 6.37
CA ALA A 32 7.62 -8.70 5.89
C ALA A 32 8.05 -10.00 6.59
N ALA A 33 9.34 -10.19 6.85
CA ALA A 33 9.85 -11.40 7.49
C ALA A 33 9.35 -11.56 8.94
N GLU A 34 9.22 -10.47 9.68
CA GLU A 34 8.74 -10.46 11.05
C GLU A 34 7.22 -10.65 11.08
N TYR A 35 6.51 -9.89 10.26
CA TYR A 35 5.05 -9.91 10.17
C TYR A 35 4.47 -11.30 9.90
N ILE A 36 5.08 -12.06 8.97
CA ILE A 36 4.52 -13.34 8.53
C ILE A 36 4.68 -14.49 9.51
N LYS A 37 5.44 -14.32 10.62
CA LYS A 37 5.63 -15.39 11.61
C LYS A 37 4.30 -15.80 12.25
N ASP A 38 3.41 -14.83 12.46
CA ASP A 38 2.13 -15.01 13.14
C ASP A 38 0.92 -14.74 12.22
N ALA A 39 1.16 -14.49 10.93
CA ALA A 39 0.11 -14.16 9.97
C ALA A 39 -0.57 -15.39 9.37
N ASP A 40 -1.86 -15.27 9.05
CA ASP A 40 -2.55 -16.22 8.18
C ASP A 40 -2.10 -16.02 6.73
N LEU A 41 -1.44 -17.04 6.17
CA LEU A 41 -0.88 -17.03 4.82
C LEU A 41 -1.74 -17.82 3.80
N THR A 42 -2.97 -18.20 4.16
CA THR A 42 -3.82 -19.06 3.32
C THR A 42 -4.05 -18.46 1.93
N GLU A 43 -4.35 -17.16 1.84
CA GLU A 43 -4.55 -16.48 0.56
C GLU A 43 -3.25 -16.39 -0.25
N LEU A 44 -2.13 -16.07 0.42
CA LEU A 44 -0.82 -15.98 -0.21
C LEU A 44 -0.37 -17.33 -0.77
N LYS A 45 -0.62 -18.42 -0.02
CA LYS A 45 -0.32 -19.79 -0.44
C LYS A 45 -1.16 -20.21 -1.65
N ARG A 46 -2.44 -19.85 -1.67
CA ARG A 46 -3.34 -20.11 -2.80
C ARG A 46 -2.86 -19.40 -4.06
N GLU A 47 -2.45 -18.14 -3.94
CA GLU A 47 -1.88 -17.39 -5.06
C GLU A 47 -0.57 -18.02 -5.55
N TYR A 48 0.31 -18.43 -4.64
CA TYR A 48 1.53 -19.15 -4.99
C TYR A 48 1.25 -20.43 -5.80
N ASP A 49 0.27 -21.24 -5.38
CA ASP A 49 -0.09 -22.46 -6.10
C ASP A 49 -0.60 -22.16 -7.51
N GLN A 50 -1.34 -21.06 -7.69
CA GLN A 50 -1.76 -20.58 -9.01
C GLN A 50 -0.58 -20.15 -9.87
N ASP A 51 0.39 -19.44 -9.30
CA ASP A 51 1.60 -19.02 -10.00
C ASP A 51 2.47 -20.22 -10.44
N VAL A 52 2.58 -21.25 -9.61
CA VAL A 52 3.24 -22.52 -9.98
C VAL A 52 2.50 -23.19 -11.14
N LEU A 53 1.17 -23.31 -11.07
CA LEU A 53 0.36 -23.90 -12.15
C LEU A 53 0.47 -23.10 -13.46
N ALA A 54 0.55 -21.79 -13.36
CA ALA A 54 0.74 -20.89 -14.49
C ALA A 54 2.18 -20.86 -15.02
N SER A 55 3.11 -21.62 -14.42
CA SER A 55 4.53 -21.68 -14.80
C SER A 55 5.20 -20.30 -14.79
N THR A 56 4.83 -19.42 -13.86
CA THR A 56 5.47 -18.09 -13.69
C THR A 56 6.82 -18.18 -12.98
N ASN A 57 7.26 -19.39 -12.65
CA ASN A 57 8.53 -19.72 -11.99
C ASN A 57 8.76 -18.93 -10.68
N PRO A 58 7.81 -18.96 -9.71
CA PRO A 58 8.01 -18.32 -8.42
C PRO A 58 9.13 -19.01 -7.62
N PRO A 59 9.79 -18.33 -6.67
CA PRO A 59 10.76 -18.96 -5.78
C PRO A 59 10.11 -20.08 -4.97
N PRO A 60 10.80 -21.21 -4.69
CA PRO A 60 10.22 -22.32 -3.96
C PRO A 60 9.63 -21.90 -2.61
N TRP A 61 8.40 -22.33 -2.32
CA TRP A 61 7.76 -22.04 -1.03
C TRP A 61 8.55 -22.56 0.17
N SER A 62 9.32 -23.64 -0.01
CA SER A 62 10.23 -24.21 1.00
C SER A 62 11.30 -23.23 1.48
N ASP A 63 11.66 -22.24 0.66
CA ASP A 63 12.67 -21.25 1.01
C ASP A 63 12.09 -20.11 1.88
N GLY A 64 10.81 -20.22 2.22
CA GLY A 64 10.09 -19.32 3.10
C GLY A 64 9.13 -18.38 2.34
N PRO A 65 7.93 -18.14 2.89
CA PRO A 65 6.92 -17.26 2.27
C PRO A 65 7.40 -15.83 2.03
N VAL A 66 8.38 -15.35 2.81
CA VAL A 66 8.98 -14.03 2.62
C VAL A 66 9.65 -13.87 1.25
N ARG A 67 10.29 -14.93 0.72
CA ARG A 67 10.92 -14.87 -0.59
C ARG A 67 9.88 -14.70 -1.69
N TYR A 68 8.74 -15.36 -1.56
CA TYR A 68 7.63 -15.20 -2.48
C TYR A 68 7.02 -13.80 -2.40
N ILE A 69 6.86 -13.23 -1.21
CA ILE A 69 6.43 -11.83 -1.02
C ILE A 69 7.39 -10.87 -1.73
N HIS A 70 8.69 -11.01 -1.52
CA HIS A 70 9.69 -10.17 -2.18
C HIS A 70 9.66 -10.33 -3.70
N TRP A 71 9.50 -11.56 -4.19
CA TRP A 71 9.33 -11.82 -5.62
C TRP A 71 8.09 -11.12 -6.19
N LEU A 72 6.93 -11.18 -5.50
CA LEU A 72 5.73 -10.46 -5.91
C LEU A 72 5.99 -8.94 -5.97
N MET A 73 6.72 -8.38 -5.00
CA MET A 73 7.09 -6.96 -4.98
C MET A 73 8.02 -6.59 -6.14
N ASP A 74 9.06 -7.40 -6.39
CA ASP A 74 10.06 -7.16 -7.44
C ASP A 74 9.47 -7.23 -8.85
N GLN A 75 8.34 -7.91 -9.00
CA GLN A 75 7.60 -8.04 -10.26
C GLN A 75 6.43 -7.04 -10.39
N ASP A 76 6.27 -6.09 -9.45
CA ASP A 76 5.10 -5.18 -9.36
C ASP A 76 3.74 -5.91 -9.50
N ARG A 77 3.64 -7.11 -8.89
CA ARG A 77 2.45 -7.95 -9.00
C ARG A 77 1.27 -7.28 -8.31
N LYS A 78 0.13 -7.23 -9.00
CA LYS A 78 -1.15 -6.74 -8.45
C LYS A 78 -1.86 -7.83 -7.63
N SER A 79 -1.16 -8.35 -6.62
CA SER A 79 -1.61 -9.40 -5.69
C SER A 79 -2.49 -8.80 -4.59
N THR A 80 -3.68 -9.38 -4.38
CA THR A 80 -4.56 -8.99 -3.26
C THR A 80 -3.95 -9.41 -1.92
N ALA A 81 -3.37 -10.61 -1.83
CA ALA A 81 -2.74 -11.10 -0.61
C ALA A 81 -1.55 -10.23 -0.19
N LEU A 82 -0.70 -9.82 -1.16
CA LEU A 82 0.41 -8.91 -0.92
C LEU A 82 -0.09 -7.55 -0.41
N LYS A 83 -1.09 -6.97 -1.07
CA LYS A 83 -1.67 -5.67 -0.65
C LYS A 83 -2.23 -5.71 0.76
N ASN A 84 -2.85 -6.83 1.16
CA ASN A 84 -3.36 -7.02 2.52
C ASN A 84 -2.22 -7.07 3.54
N ILE A 85 -1.14 -7.81 3.25
CA ILE A 85 0.05 -7.89 4.11
C ILE A 85 0.70 -6.51 4.24
N GLN A 86 0.97 -5.83 3.12
CA GLN A 86 1.55 -4.48 3.11
C GLN A 86 0.69 -3.49 3.90
N GLY A 87 -0.63 -3.53 3.72
CA GLY A 87 -1.57 -2.67 4.44
C GLY A 87 -1.50 -2.83 5.96
N LYS A 88 -1.37 -4.06 6.46
CA LYS A 88 -1.27 -4.34 7.90
C LYS A 88 0.10 -3.96 8.46
N ILE A 89 1.18 -4.20 7.71
CA ILE A 89 2.52 -3.74 8.09
C ILE A 89 2.56 -2.21 8.19
N TRP A 90 1.98 -1.50 7.21
CA TRP A 90 1.90 -0.05 7.26
C TRP A 90 1.08 0.44 8.44
N LEU A 91 -0.06 -0.21 8.74
CA LEU A 91 -0.87 0.12 9.91
C LEU A 91 -0.03 0.09 11.19
N GLU A 92 0.72 -0.98 11.44
CA GLU A 92 1.63 -1.09 12.60
C GLU A 92 2.69 0.01 12.60
N GLY A 93 3.26 0.34 11.43
CA GLY A 93 4.23 1.43 11.28
C GLY A 93 3.64 2.80 11.61
N TYR A 94 2.41 3.09 11.19
CA TYR A 94 1.73 4.35 11.49
C TYR A 94 1.29 4.44 12.95
N GLU A 95 0.76 3.34 13.52
CA GLU A 95 0.33 3.29 14.93
C GLU A 95 1.50 3.41 15.92
N SER A 96 2.66 2.84 15.58
CA SER A 96 3.90 2.98 16.36
C SER A 96 4.58 4.35 16.18
N GLY A 97 4.23 5.08 15.12
CA GLY A 97 4.84 6.35 14.75
C GLY A 97 6.18 6.23 14.01
N GLU A 98 6.60 5.01 13.64
CA GLU A 98 7.74 4.76 12.75
C GLU A 98 7.49 5.26 11.32
N LEU A 99 6.23 5.20 10.87
CA LEU A 99 5.75 5.85 9.66
C LEU A 99 4.96 7.10 10.01
N ARG A 100 5.14 8.14 9.19
CA ARG A 100 4.34 9.36 9.22
C ARG A 100 3.94 9.70 7.80
N GLY A 101 2.68 10.09 7.61
CA GLY A 101 2.18 10.43 6.28
C GLY A 101 2.90 11.68 5.76
N GLU A 102 3.24 11.66 4.48
CA GLU A 102 3.85 12.80 3.82
C GLU A 102 2.96 13.28 2.68
N VAL A 103 2.55 14.54 2.74
CA VAL A 103 1.79 15.20 1.67
C VAL A 103 2.47 16.51 1.30
N PHE A 104 2.25 16.99 0.08
CA PHE A 104 2.77 18.31 -0.31
C PHE A 104 2.18 19.42 0.60
N PRO A 105 2.96 20.49 0.90
CA PRO A 105 2.54 21.52 1.84
C PRO A 105 1.21 22.22 1.51
N ASP A 106 0.81 22.25 0.24
CA ASP A 106 -0.41 22.87 -0.23
C ASP A 106 -1.66 21.97 -0.15
N VAL A 107 -1.48 20.67 0.10
CA VAL A 107 -2.57 19.67 0.12
C VAL A 107 -3.51 19.90 1.29
N ALA A 108 -3.01 19.96 2.52
CA ALA A 108 -3.86 20.18 3.69
C ALA A 108 -4.65 21.51 3.61
N PRO A 109 -4.02 22.66 3.26
CA PRO A 109 -4.77 23.89 3.00
C PRO A 109 -5.82 23.77 1.90
N ALA A 110 -5.57 22.98 0.83
CA ALA A 110 -6.54 22.78 -0.24
C ALA A 110 -7.75 21.96 0.21
N LEU A 111 -7.51 20.85 0.91
CA LEU A 111 -8.55 20.00 1.48
C LEU A 111 -9.45 20.79 2.43
N GLU A 112 -8.87 21.64 3.29
CA GLU A 112 -9.63 22.52 4.18
C GLU A 112 -10.51 23.51 3.43
N ARG A 113 -9.98 24.16 2.37
CA ARG A 113 -10.76 25.08 1.54
C ARG A 113 -11.95 24.38 0.90
N TRP A 114 -11.74 23.21 0.28
CA TRP A 114 -12.81 22.47 -0.38
C TRP A 114 -13.87 21.97 0.60
N ARG A 115 -13.45 21.51 1.79
CA ARG A 115 -14.37 21.13 2.87
C ARG A 115 -15.25 22.30 3.31
N ARG A 116 -14.68 23.50 3.49
CA ARG A 116 -15.44 24.72 3.85
C ARG A 116 -16.42 25.15 2.75
N SER A 117 -16.10 24.85 1.50
CA SER A 117 -16.96 25.06 0.35
C SER A 117 -17.98 23.95 0.10
N HIS A 118 -18.09 22.95 0.98
CA HIS A 118 -19.01 21.81 0.85
C HIS A 118 -18.81 20.99 -0.44
N ILE A 119 -17.56 20.92 -0.92
CA ILE A 119 -17.18 20.07 -2.06
C ILE A 119 -16.85 18.67 -1.54
N ASP A 120 -17.43 17.61 -2.13
CA ASP A 120 -17.10 16.23 -1.79
C ASP A 120 -15.71 15.87 -2.31
N VAL A 121 -14.76 15.54 -1.41
CA VAL A 121 -13.40 15.14 -1.79
C VAL A 121 -13.22 13.66 -1.55
N ARG A 122 -12.78 12.94 -2.58
CA ARG A 122 -12.52 11.49 -2.53
C ARG A 122 -11.11 11.20 -3.03
N ILE A 123 -10.54 10.11 -2.52
CA ILE A 123 -9.26 9.58 -2.98
C ILE A 123 -9.51 8.42 -3.95
N PHE A 124 -8.73 8.35 -5.03
CA PHE A 124 -8.70 7.22 -5.95
C PHE A 124 -7.25 6.89 -6.29
N SER A 125 -6.77 5.75 -5.79
CA SER A 125 -5.39 5.28 -5.95
C SER A 125 -5.34 3.76 -5.98
N SER A 126 -4.27 3.19 -6.52
CA SER A 126 -4.00 1.74 -6.58
C SER A 126 -3.73 1.08 -5.22
N GLY A 127 -3.38 1.89 -4.21
CA GLY A 127 -3.19 1.45 -2.83
C GLY A 127 -4.50 0.96 -2.20
N SER A 128 -4.39 0.08 -1.19
CA SER A 128 -5.57 -0.40 -0.46
C SER A 128 -6.27 0.75 0.27
N VAL A 129 -7.59 0.66 0.49
CA VAL A 129 -8.35 1.70 1.23
C VAL A 129 -7.76 1.94 2.61
N LEU A 130 -7.23 0.90 3.27
CA LEU A 130 -6.53 1.04 4.55
C LEU A 130 -5.28 1.92 4.42
N ALA A 131 -4.43 1.65 3.42
CA ALA A 131 -3.23 2.46 3.18
C ALA A 131 -3.57 3.92 2.88
N GLN A 132 -4.63 4.17 2.11
CA GLN A 132 -5.11 5.52 1.81
C GLN A 132 -5.56 6.27 3.08
N ARG A 133 -6.22 5.59 4.01
CA ARG A 133 -6.66 6.19 5.29
C ARG A 133 -5.53 6.47 6.25
N LEU A 134 -4.43 5.72 6.18
CA LEU A 134 -3.29 5.89 7.07
C LEU A 134 -2.35 7.02 6.62
N LEU A 135 -2.42 7.40 5.34
CA LEU A 135 -1.57 8.42 4.74
C LEU A 135 -1.99 9.86 5.09
N PHE A 136 -3.29 10.09 5.33
CA PHE A 136 -3.91 11.39 5.61
C PHE A 136 -4.42 11.46 7.05
#